data_AF-A0A1Y1LQM3-F1
#
_entry.id   AF-A0A1Y1LQM3-F1
#
_cell.length_a   1.000
_cell.length_b   1.000
_cell.length_c   1.000
_cell.angle_alpha   90.00
_cell.angle_beta   90.00
_cell.angle_gamma   90.00
#
_symmetry.space_group_name_H-M   'P 1'
#
loop_
_entity.id
_entity.type
_entity.pdbx_description
1 polymer ?
#
loop_
_entity_poly.entity_id
_entity_poly.type
_entity_poly.pdbx_seq_one_letter_code
_entity_poly.pdbx_strand_id
1 'polypeptide(L)'
;AQSPAQAEQPKPKTEWPESVRKYVQRSFLSENDDPTVSRAEVEAKLKETIGTAKENGTLYTIDWNAVPLPQALVKADRDALYNSGNHTPSSSESVANSRKRKSSDSIDGGFNQPPWHNANSRSSLENRISYPSPDKRSTFDDNLAKSSKFQKEAASKRKRRFESEYKAVYRSPSPTPPSSGPIIGTSEVLEKRYLRLTAPPIPSNVRPLHILRQTLDLLKKKWRKEGNYSYICDQFKSMRQDLTVQRIKNDFTVSVYEIHARIALEKGDIGEYNQCQTQLRSLYSLGLKGNPIEFKAYRILYFIHTANRTGLNDTMADLTAAEKEEKPIKHALQVRSALALGNYHKFFQLYLDTPNMGAYLLDMFVARERLAALCNICKSYKPDVKLRFVTEELGFESDADAAQFIIDHSGQHLLEDRSDNIVFLSGKAGQLFESSRSEAFRKVDIKGQI
;
A
#
# COMPACT_ATOMS: atom_id res chain seq x y z
N ALA A 1 10.80 -46.99 -32.10
CA ALA A 1 10.77 -46.95 -30.64
C ALA A 1 10.14 -45.62 -30.20
N GLN A 2 8.83 -45.63 -29.92
CA GLN A 2 8.10 -44.51 -29.33
C GLN A 2 8.23 -44.61 -27.80
N SER A 3 8.61 -43.51 -27.15
CA SER A 3 8.62 -43.42 -25.67
C SER A 3 7.26 -42.93 -25.17
N PRO A 4 6.69 -43.49 -24.10
CA PRO A 4 5.31 -43.26 -23.70
C PRO A 4 5.12 -41.94 -22.93
N ALA A 5 3.98 -41.30 -23.17
CA ALA A 5 3.49 -40.14 -22.44
C ALA A 5 3.12 -40.53 -21.00
N GLN A 6 3.61 -39.77 -20.01
CA GLN A 6 3.19 -39.89 -18.61
C GLN A 6 1.79 -39.29 -18.42
N ALA A 7 0.88 -40.10 -17.88
CA ALA A 7 -0.46 -39.70 -17.49
C ALA A 7 -0.45 -38.87 -16.20
N GLU A 8 -1.18 -37.75 -16.19
CA GLU A 8 -1.48 -36.97 -14.98
C GLU A 8 -2.37 -37.76 -14.01
N GLN A 9 -1.99 -37.81 -12.74
CA GLN A 9 -2.81 -38.38 -11.67
C GLN A 9 -3.95 -37.41 -11.27
N PRO A 10 -5.20 -37.87 -11.10
CA PRO A 10 -6.31 -37.03 -10.65
C PRO A 10 -6.22 -36.76 -9.14
N LYS A 11 -6.45 -35.50 -8.74
CA LYS A 11 -6.56 -35.08 -7.33
C LYS A 11 -7.73 -35.80 -6.63
N PRO A 12 -7.60 -36.19 -5.34
CA PRO A 12 -8.67 -36.90 -4.63
C PRO A 12 -9.88 -35.97 -4.44
N LYS A 13 -11.05 -36.39 -4.97
CA LYS A 13 -12.33 -35.74 -4.70
C LYS A 13 -12.68 -35.98 -3.23
N THR A 14 -12.93 -34.91 -2.46
CA THR A 14 -13.41 -35.05 -1.08
C THR A 14 -14.82 -35.65 -1.11
N GLU A 15 -14.95 -36.89 -0.65
CA GLU A 15 -16.20 -37.63 -0.66
C GLU A 15 -17.03 -37.27 0.57
N TRP A 16 -18.14 -36.55 0.38
CA TRP A 16 -19.02 -36.13 1.46
C TRP A 16 -20.01 -37.25 1.82
N PRO A 17 -20.26 -37.55 3.12
CA PRO A 17 -21.26 -38.51 3.53
C PRO A 17 -22.66 -38.14 3.01
N GLU A 18 -23.46 -39.14 2.66
CA GLU A 18 -24.81 -38.91 2.17
C GLU A 18 -25.72 -38.23 3.21
N SER A 19 -25.48 -38.51 4.50
CA SER A 19 -26.16 -37.86 5.63
C SER A 19 -25.92 -36.34 5.65
N VAL A 20 -24.70 -35.89 5.36
CA VAL A 20 -24.37 -34.45 5.25
C VAL A 20 -25.05 -33.83 4.04
N ARG A 21 -25.08 -34.53 2.90
CA ARG A 21 -25.78 -34.03 1.69
C ARG A 21 -27.28 -33.87 1.91
N LYS A 22 -27.91 -34.85 2.56
CA LYS A 22 -29.33 -34.78 2.95
C LYS A 22 -29.61 -33.63 3.91
N TYR A 23 -28.70 -33.38 4.87
CA TYR A 23 -28.82 -32.25 5.79
C TYR A 23 -28.75 -30.89 5.06
N VAL A 24 -27.82 -30.72 4.12
CA VAL A 24 -27.74 -29.51 3.28
C VAL A 24 -29.02 -29.36 2.44
N GLN A 25 -29.50 -30.42 1.82
CA GLN A 25 -30.72 -30.38 1.01
C GLN A 25 -31.95 -30.00 1.86
N ARG A 26 -32.10 -30.59 3.05
CA ARG A 26 -33.19 -30.29 3.99
C ARG A 26 -33.22 -28.83 4.43
N SER A 27 -32.05 -28.20 4.52
CA SER A 27 -31.90 -26.80 4.93
C SER A 27 -32.43 -25.78 3.91
N PHE A 28 -32.66 -26.19 2.66
CA PHE A 28 -33.18 -25.33 1.58
C PHE A 28 -34.52 -25.82 1.02
N LEU A 29 -35.20 -26.77 1.69
CA LEU A 29 -36.57 -27.13 1.32
C LEU A 29 -37.51 -25.97 1.67
N SER A 30 -38.47 -25.67 0.79
CA SER A 30 -39.44 -24.58 0.98
C SER A 30 -40.27 -24.71 2.27
N GLU A 31 -40.46 -25.93 2.77
CA GLU A 31 -41.14 -26.23 4.03
C GLU A 31 -40.34 -25.80 5.28
N ASN A 32 -39.01 -25.67 5.13
CA ASN A 32 -38.09 -25.28 6.21
C ASN A 32 -37.55 -23.85 6.03
N ASP A 33 -38.08 -23.11 5.06
CA ASP A 33 -37.68 -21.73 4.82
C ASP A 33 -38.26 -20.83 5.91
N ASP A 34 -37.45 -19.91 6.39
CA ASP A 34 -37.82 -19.01 7.48
C ASP A 34 -37.59 -17.56 7.06
N PRO A 35 -38.65 -16.75 6.88
CA PRO A 35 -38.52 -15.39 6.36
C PRO A 35 -37.74 -14.44 7.28
N THR A 36 -37.48 -14.84 8.53
CA THR A 36 -36.70 -14.06 9.49
C THR A 36 -35.20 -14.34 9.45
N VAL A 37 -34.76 -15.39 8.72
CA VAL A 37 -33.35 -15.76 8.57
C VAL A 37 -32.97 -15.67 7.10
N SER A 38 -32.02 -14.81 6.77
CA SER A 38 -31.59 -14.67 5.38
C SER A 38 -30.87 -15.91 4.87
N ARG A 39 -30.96 -16.17 3.57
CA ARG A 39 -30.23 -17.27 2.91
C ARG A 39 -28.71 -17.23 3.18
N ALA A 40 -28.14 -16.02 3.31
CA ALA A 40 -26.73 -15.83 3.63
C ALA A 40 -26.38 -16.33 5.04
N GLU A 41 -27.26 -16.15 6.02
CA GLU A 41 -27.10 -16.64 7.39
C GLU A 41 -27.23 -18.16 7.46
N VAL A 42 -28.17 -18.75 6.70
CA VAL A 42 -28.31 -20.21 6.55
C VAL A 42 -27.04 -20.83 5.95
N GLU A 43 -26.50 -20.25 4.87
CA GLU A 43 -25.27 -20.73 4.23
C GLU A 43 -24.04 -20.58 5.13
N ALA A 44 -23.94 -19.48 5.90
CA ALA A 44 -22.86 -19.27 6.85
C ALA A 44 -22.90 -20.31 7.97
N LYS A 45 -24.08 -20.55 8.55
CA LYS A 45 -24.25 -21.52 9.65
C LYS A 45 -24.05 -22.97 9.19
N LEU A 46 -24.44 -23.30 7.96
CA LEU A 46 -24.11 -24.59 7.34
C LEU A 46 -22.61 -24.81 7.20
N LYS A 47 -21.89 -23.81 6.66
CA LYS A 47 -20.44 -23.87 6.50
C LYS A 47 -19.71 -23.99 7.84
N GLU A 48 -20.18 -23.28 8.86
CA GLU A 48 -19.67 -23.38 10.23
C GLU A 48 -19.88 -24.80 10.78
N THR A 49 -21.13 -25.27 10.82
CA THR A 49 -21.50 -26.57 11.43
C THR A 49 -20.77 -27.74 10.76
N ILE A 50 -20.77 -27.79 9.42
CA ILE A 50 -20.10 -28.84 8.64
C ILE A 50 -18.57 -28.67 8.72
N GLY A 51 -18.08 -27.43 8.76
CA GLY A 51 -16.66 -27.10 8.93
C GLY A 51 -16.11 -27.63 10.25
N THR A 52 -16.79 -27.36 11.37
CA THR A 52 -16.43 -27.85 12.70
C THR A 52 -16.45 -29.38 12.77
N ALA A 53 -17.47 -30.02 12.19
CA ALA A 53 -17.53 -31.48 12.13
C ALA A 53 -16.40 -32.10 11.29
N LYS A 54 -15.98 -31.41 10.21
CA LYS A 54 -14.85 -31.82 9.38
C LYS A 54 -13.51 -31.66 10.10
N GLU A 55 -13.31 -30.55 10.81
CA GLU A 55 -12.09 -30.27 11.59
C GLU A 55 -11.93 -31.26 12.75
N ASN A 56 -13.04 -31.63 13.39
CA ASN A 56 -13.06 -32.59 14.50
C ASN A 56 -13.06 -34.06 14.04
N GLY A 57 -13.09 -34.32 12.73
CA GLY A 57 -13.10 -35.68 12.17
C GLY A 57 -14.39 -36.47 12.43
N THR A 58 -15.46 -35.83 12.90
CA THR A 58 -16.72 -36.47 13.29
C THR A 58 -17.78 -36.49 12.17
N LEU A 59 -17.38 -36.17 10.94
CA LEU A 59 -18.27 -36.02 9.78
C LEU A 59 -19.12 -37.28 9.51
N TYR A 60 -18.59 -38.48 9.78
CA TYR A 60 -19.25 -39.77 9.55
C TYR A 60 -19.94 -40.34 10.81
N THR A 61 -19.73 -39.72 11.98
CA THR A 61 -20.24 -40.23 13.26
C THR A 61 -21.39 -39.40 13.82
N ILE A 62 -21.57 -38.16 13.33
CA ILE A 62 -22.70 -37.31 13.70
C ILE A 62 -23.97 -37.81 13.02
N ASP A 63 -25.06 -37.95 13.80
CA ASP A 63 -26.39 -38.15 13.25
C ASP A 63 -26.95 -36.82 12.74
N TRP A 64 -26.68 -36.53 11.46
CA TRP A 64 -27.12 -35.31 10.78
C TRP A 64 -28.65 -35.18 10.68
N ASN A 65 -29.43 -36.25 10.91
CA ASN A 65 -30.88 -36.13 10.93
C ASN A 65 -31.38 -35.47 12.22
N ALA A 66 -30.69 -35.69 13.34
CA ALA A 66 -30.99 -35.12 14.66
C ALA A 66 -30.39 -33.72 14.88
N VAL A 67 -29.46 -33.29 14.02
CA VAL A 67 -28.90 -31.93 14.09
C VAL A 67 -29.98 -30.91 13.74
N PRO A 68 -30.22 -29.89 14.59
CA PRO A 68 -31.18 -28.82 14.32
C PRO A 68 -30.83 -28.07 13.04
N LEU A 69 -31.84 -27.65 12.28
CA LEU A 69 -31.62 -26.93 11.03
C LEU A 69 -30.91 -25.58 11.24
N PRO A 70 -30.17 -25.09 10.24
CA PRO A 70 -29.40 -23.85 10.35
C PRO A 70 -30.24 -22.63 10.76
N GLN A 71 -31.50 -22.55 10.30
CA GLN A 71 -32.44 -21.50 10.68
C GLN A 71 -32.71 -21.49 12.20
N ALA A 72 -32.92 -22.67 12.78
CA ALA A 72 -33.15 -22.82 14.21
C ALA A 72 -31.89 -22.50 15.03
N LEU A 73 -30.71 -22.88 14.53
CA LEU A 73 -29.43 -22.55 15.16
C LEU A 73 -29.15 -21.04 15.15
N VAL A 74 -29.43 -20.34 14.04
CA VAL A 74 -29.27 -18.88 13.96
C VAL A 74 -30.20 -18.16 14.93
N LYS A 75 -31.44 -18.64 15.08
CA LYS A 75 -32.38 -18.09 16.06
C LYS A 75 -31.93 -18.33 17.49
N ALA A 76 -31.51 -19.55 17.82
CA ALA A 76 -31.01 -19.89 19.15
C ALA A 76 -29.79 -19.03 19.54
N ASP A 77 -28.86 -18.79 18.60
CA ASP A 77 -27.71 -17.91 18.81
C ASP A 77 -28.14 -16.46 19.08
N ARG A 78 -29.15 -15.97 18.35
CA ARG A 78 -29.69 -14.62 18.51
C ARG A 78 -30.42 -14.45 19.84
N ASP A 79 -31.19 -15.44 20.26
CA ASP A 79 -31.92 -15.45 21.53
C ASP A 79 -30.96 -15.59 22.72
N ALA A 80 -29.89 -16.38 22.59
CA ALA A 80 -28.84 -16.49 23.61
C ALA A 80 -28.11 -15.17 23.82
N LEU A 81 -27.84 -14.42 22.74
CA LEU A 81 -27.26 -13.08 22.84
C LEU A 81 -28.21 -12.10 23.53
N TYR A 82 -29.52 -12.22 23.31
CA TYR A 82 -30.52 -11.35 23.93
C TYR A 82 -30.73 -11.64 25.43
N ASN A 83 -30.70 -12.92 25.83
CA ASN A 83 -30.87 -13.33 27.24
C ASN A 83 -29.60 -13.16 28.10
N SER A 84 -28.41 -13.01 27.50
CA SER A 84 -27.16 -12.82 28.25
C SER A 84 -26.99 -11.41 28.87
N GLY A 85 -27.89 -10.47 28.58
CA GLY A 85 -27.83 -9.07 29.04
C GLY A 85 -28.44 -8.77 30.42
N ASN A 86 -29.13 -9.73 31.05
CA ASN A 86 -29.73 -9.56 32.38
C ASN A 86 -29.42 -10.80 33.22
N HIS A 87 -28.49 -10.69 34.18
CA HIS A 87 -28.41 -11.38 35.48
C HIS A 87 -26.95 -11.44 35.98
N THR A 88 -26.62 -10.68 37.02
CA THR A 88 -25.48 -10.96 37.92
C THR A 88 -25.99 -11.03 39.37
N PRO A 89 -25.74 -12.13 40.11
CA PRO A 89 -26.06 -12.21 41.53
C PRO A 89 -24.89 -11.65 42.37
N SER A 90 -25.23 -10.80 43.33
CA SER A 90 -24.30 -10.21 44.29
C SER A 90 -24.17 -11.11 45.53
N SER A 91 -22.95 -11.54 45.84
CA SER A 91 -22.59 -12.06 47.16
C SER A 91 -21.70 -11.05 47.88
N SER A 92 -22.19 -10.67 49.05
CA SER A 92 -21.65 -9.79 50.08
C SER A 92 -20.24 -10.13 50.55
N GLU A 93 -19.41 -9.10 50.78
CA GLU A 93 -18.78 -8.92 52.09
C GLU A 93 -18.32 -7.47 52.32
N SER A 94 -18.44 -7.08 53.58
CA SER A 94 -18.43 -5.73 54.14
C SER A 94 -17.09 -5.34 54.74
N VAL A 95 -16.64 -4.08 54.59
CA VAL A 95 -15.97 -3.32 55.68
C VAL A 95 -16.29 -1.83 55.53
N ALA A 96 -16.59 -1.22 56.68
CA ALA A 96 -17.19 0.09 56.89
C ALA A 96 -16.18 1.24 57.10
N ASN A 97 -16.79 2.42 57.33
CA ASN A 97 -16.32 3.68 57.90
C ASN A 97 -15.64 4.70 56.96
N SER A 98 -15.97 6.00 56.99
CA SER A 98 -17.02 6.78 57.66
C SER A 98 -16.77 8.27 57.36
N ARG A 99 -17.86 9.05 57.11
CA ARG A 99 -18.09 10.49 57.46
C ARG A 99 -18.56 11.44 56.32
N LYS A 100 -19.89 11.49 56.19
CA LYS A 100 -20.82 12.65 56.20
C LYS A 100 -20.39 14.01 55.62
N ARG A 101 -21.18 14.51 54.65
CA ARG A 101 -22.19 15.63 54.72
C ARG A 101 -22.89 15.70 53.33
N LYS A 102 -24.18 15.34 53.14
CA LYS A 102 -25.47 16.10 53.25
C LYS A 102 -25.45 17.44 52.47
N SER A 103 -26.32 17.80 51.50
CA SER A 103 -27.76 17.55 51.22
C SER A 103 -28.10 17.64 49.69
N SER A 104 -29.07 16.86 49.18
CA SER A 104 -30.47 17.20 48.75
C SER A 104 -30.67 17.69 47.30
N ASP A 105 -31.37 16.85 46.50
CA ASP A 105 -32.39 17.08 45.44
C ASP A 105 -32.37 18.36 44.57
N SER A 106 -32.71 18.38 43.28
CA SER A 106 -33.07 17.38 42.25
C SER A 106 -33.27 18.13 40.90
N ILE A 107 -32.89 17.48 39.79
CA ILE A 107 -33.42 17.56 38.40
C ILE A 107 -33.01 18.69 37.41
N ASP A 108 -32.40 18.19 36.31
CA ASP A 108 -32.37 18.60 34.88
C ASP A 108 -31.37 19.65 34.34
N GLY A 109 -30.69 19.25 33.26
CA GLY A 109 -29.92 20.13 32.35
C GLY A 109 -28.42 19.85 32.20
N GLY A 110 -28.02 19.40 31.00
CA GLY A 110 -26.87 19.99 30.29
C GLY A 110 -25.44 19.45 30.53
N PHE A 111 -24.88 18.89 29.46
CA PHE A 111 -23.47 18.63 29.12
C PHE A 111 -22.36 19.37 29.91
N ASN A 112 -21.29 18.63 30.28
CA ASN A 112 -19.90 19.08 30.04
C ASN A 112 -18.83 17.98 30.32
N GLN A 113 -18.11 17.58 29.28
CA GLN A 113 -16.71 17.14 29.38
C GLN A 113 -15.82 18.14 28.62
N PRO A 114 -14.58 18.42 29.06
CA PRO A 114 -13.84 19.62 28.66
C PRO A 114 -13.19 19.53 27.26
N PRO A 115 -13.01 20.67 26.55
CA PRO A 115 -12.84 20.71 25.10
C PRO A 115 -11.38 20.70 24.62
N TRP A 116 -10.53 19.80 25.12
CA TRP A 116 -9.10 19.80 24.73
C TRP A 116 -8.54 18.46 24.21
N HIS A 117 -9.35 17.39 24.15
CA HIS A 117 -8.87 16.08 23.67
C HIS A 117 -9.15 15.77 22.18
N ASN A 118 -9.85 16.63 21.45
CA ASN A 118 -10.29 16.34 20.06
C ASN A 118 -9.46 16.97 18.94
N ALA A 119 -8.33 17.61 19.22
CA ALA A 119 -7.51 18.26 18.18
C ALA A 119 -6.66 17.28 17.34
N ASN A 120 -6.32 16.09 17.85
CA ASN A 120 -5.36 15.19 17.19
C ASN A 120 -5.95 14.07 16.31
N SER A 121 -7.27 13.82 16.35
CA SER A 121 -7.85 12.70 15.57
C SER A 121 -8.20 13.05 14.12
N ARG A 122 -8.14 14.34 13.72
CA ARG A 122 -8.54 14.80 12.38
C ARG A 122 -7.41 14.85 11.35
N SER A 123 -6.19 14.46 11.72
CA SER A 123 -4.98 14.78 10.94
C SER A 123 -4.07 13.58 10.64
N SER A 124 -4.63 12.39 10.45
CA SER A 124 -3.87 11.25 9.92
C SER A 124 -3.97 11.23 8.39
N LEU A 125 -2.86 10.94 7.68
CA LEU A 125 -2.87 10.61 6.23
C LEU A 125 -3.95 9.56 5.89
N GLU A 126 -4.32 8.72 6.85
CA GLU A 126 -5.36 7.70 6.76
C GLU A 126 -6.76 8.27 6.52
N ASN A 127 -7.10 9.40 7.15
CA ASN A 127 -8.42 10.04 6.98
C ASN A 127 -8.57 10.80 5.66
N ARG A 128 -7.47 10.94 4.89
CA ARG A 128 -7.48 11.59 3.57
C ARG A 128 -7.71 10.60 2.45
N ILE A 129 -7.50 9.32 2.72
CA ILE A 129 -7.79 8.23 1.79
C ILE A 129 -9.23 7.82 2.08
N SER A 130 -10.10 7.86 1.06
CA SER A 130 -11.52 7.54 1.21
C SER A 130 -11.71 6.03 1.45
N TYR A 131 -11.62 5.59 2.70
CA TYR A 131 -12.04 4.25 3.15
C TYR A 131 -12.81 4.32 4.48
N PRO A 132 -13.82 3.45 4.68
CA PRO A 132 -14.30 3.11 6.01
C PRO A 132 -13.22 2.27 6.72
N SER A 133 -12.73 2.73 7.87
CA SER A 133 -11.88 1.91 8.75
C SER A 133 -12.72 0.76 9.33
N PRO A 134 -12.17 -0.47 9.48
CA PRO A 134 -12.84 -1.57 10.16
C PRO A 134 -12.96 -1.37 11.69
N ASP A 135 -12.40 -0.30 12.25
CA ASP A 135 -12.27 -0.10 13.71
C ASP A 135 -13.31 0.86 14.32
N LYS A 136 -14.59 0.77 13.94
CA LYS A 136 -15.66 1.22 14.84
C LYS A 136 -16.12 0.06 15.73
N ARG A 137 -15.30 -0.25 16.74
CA ARG A 137 -15.80 -0.82 17.99
C ARG A 137 -15.41 0.07 19.16
N SER A 138 -16.44 0.44 19.90
CA SER A 138 -16.43 1.06 21.21
C SER A 138 -15.34 0.50 22.11
N THR A 139 -14.64 1.40 22.77
CA THR A 139 -13.78 1.14 23.93
C THR A 139 -14.55 0.35 24.99
N PHE A 140 -14.18 -0.91 25.22
CA PHE A 140 -13.87 -1.44 26.55
C PHE A 140 -13.24 -2.84 26.42
N ASP A 141 -12.17 -2.99 27.20
CA ASP A 141 -11.46 -4.16 27.67
C ASP A 141 -10.39 -4.86 26.81
N ASP A 142 -9.29 -5.09 27.52
CA ASP A 142 -7.95 -5.44 27.09
C ASP A 142 -7.86 -6.95 26.84
N ASN A 143 -7.52 -7.38 25.63
CA ASN A 143 -6.92 -8.70 25.40
C ASN A 143 -6.25 -8.81 24.03
N LEU A 144 -4.96 -9.16 24.06
CA LEU A 144 -4.08 -9.47 22.94
C LEU A 144 -4.79 -10.22 21.79
N ALA A 145 -5.07 -9.54 20.67
CA ALA A 145 -5.61 -10.18 19.47
C ALA A 145 -4.60 -10.18 18.32
N LYS A 146 -4.20 -11.41 18.01
CA LYS A 146 -3.29 -11.86 16.96
C LYS A 146 -3.78 -11.43 15.57
N SER A 147 -2.91 -10.72 14.83
CA SER A 147 -2.99 -10.64 13.37
C SER A 147 -3.23 -12.03 12.75
N SER A 148 -4.23 -12.11 11.87
CA SER A 148 -4.76 -13.38 11.35
C SER A 148 -3.64 -14.23 10.74
N LYS A 149 -3.64 -15.51 11.09
CA LYS A 149 -2.65 -16.51 10.63
C LYS A 149 -2.48 -16.45 9.11
N PHE A 150 -3.54 -16.14 8.37
CA PHE A 150 -3.57 -16.03 6.92
C PHE A 150 -2.81 -14.81 6.36
N GLN A 151 -2.90 -13.64 7.01
CA GLN A 151 -2.14 -12.45 6.60
C GLN A 151 -0.64 -12.59 6.92
N LYS A 152 -0.31 -13.15 8.08
CA LYS A 152 1.08 -13.51 8.44
C LYS A 152 1.64 -14.57 7.50
N GLU A 153 0.82 -15.54 7.09
CA GLU A 153 1.25 -16.59 6.17
C GLU A 153 1.37 -16.10 4.72
N ALA A 154 0.53 -15.17 4.26
CA ALA A 154 0.67 -14.53 2.94
C ALA A 154 1.89 -13.60 2.89
N ALA A 155 2.14 -12.81 3.93
CA ALA A 155 3.35 -12.00 4.06
C ALA A 155 4.61 -12.86 4.22
N SER A 156 4.53 -13.96 4.98
CA SER A 156 5.63 -14.93 5.13
C SER A 156 5.87 -15.73 3.84
N LYS A 157 4.85 -16.12 3.09
CA LYS A 157 4.98 -16.75 1.75
C LYS A 157 5.56 -15.77 0.72
N ARG A 158 5.19 -14.48 0.78
CA ARG A 158 5.76 -13.42 -0.10
C ARG A 158 7.21 -13.11 0.25
N LYS A 159 7.55 -13.03 1.55
CA LYS A 159 8.93 -12.91 2.05
C LYS A 159 9.75 -14.15 1.70
N ARG A 160 9.20 -15.37 1.85
CA ARG A 160 9.85 -16.64 1.49
C ARG A 160 10.08 -16.79 -0.02
N ARG A 161 9.20 -16.30 -0.90
CA ARG A 161 9.47 -16.30 -2.35
C ARG A 161 10.65 -15.38 -2.70
N PHE A 162 10.72 -14.21 -2.07
CA PHE A 162 11.82 -13.26 -2.25
C PHE A 162 13.15 -13.75 -1.63
N GLU A 163 13.09 -14.47 -0.50
CA GLU A 163 14.25 -15.06 0.17
C GLU A 163 14.70 -16.39 -0.46
N SER A 164 13.79 -17.15 -1.09
CA SER A 164 14.08 -18.43 -1.76
C SER A 164 14.77 -18.24 -3.11
N GLU A 165 14.54 -17.13 -3.79
CA GLU A 165 15.35 -16.71 -4.95
C GLU A 165 16.81 -16.42 -4.54
N TYR A 166 17.04 -16.11 -3.26
CA TYR A 166 18.37 -15.88 -2.66
C TYR A 166 18.97 -17.11 -1.95
N LYS A 167 18.17 -18.08 -1.47
CA LYS A 167 18.63 -19.24 -0.68
C LYS A 167 18.79 -20.56 -1.45
N ALA A 168 18.35 -20.66 -2.71
CA ALA A 168 18.48 -21.89 -3.52
C ALA A 168 19.92 -22.27 -3.93
N VAL A 169 20.95 -21.74 -3.25
CA VAL A 169 22.37 -21.96 -3.58
C VAL A 169 23.04 -23.01 -2.68
N TYR A 170 22.40 -23.54 -1.63
CA TYR A 170 23.04 -24.55 -0.76
C TYR A 170 22.14 -25.74 -0.32
N ARG A 171 22.58 -26.94 -0.74
CA ARG A 171 22.22 -28.36 -0.40
C ARG A 171 21.07 -29.01 -1.19
N SER A 172 21.19 -30.21 -1.78
CA SER A 172 21.91 -31.47 -1.39
C SER A 172 22.43 -32.31 -2.61
N PRO A 173 22.90 -33.59 -2.51
CA PRO A 173 24.28 -34.02 -2.84
C PRO A 173 24.49 -34.81 -4.17
N SER A 174 25.59 -34.47 -4.89
CA SER A 174 26.47 -35.23 -5.84
C SER A 174 25.89 -36.04 -7.04
N PRO A 175 26.61 -36.16 -8.21
CA PRO A 175 28.06 -36.03 -8.41
C PRO A 175 28.55 -35.06 -9.53
N THR A 176 29.82 -34.65 -9.37
CA THR A 176 30.73 -33.86 -10.24
C THR A 176 30.55 -32.33 -10.36
N PRO A 177 31.61 -31.51 -10.11
CA PRO A 177 31.49 -30.07 -9.97
C PRO A 177 31.76 -29.31 -11.28
N PRO A 178 30.85 -28.44 -11.76
CA PRO A 178 31.24 -27.36 -12.64
C PRO A 178 31.67 -26.17 -11.76
N SER A 179 32.95 -25.83 -11.80
CA SER A 179 33.59 -24.60 -11.32
C SER A 179 32.75 -23.76 -10.33
N SER A 180 33.04 -23.91 -9.03
CA SER A 180 32.44 -23.19 -7.90
C SER A 180 32.89 -21.71 -7.85
N GLY A 181 32.71 -20.97 -8.95
CA GLY A 181 33.01 -19.55 -9.06
C GLY A 181 31.83 -18.76 -9.63
N PRO A 182 31.77 -17.43 -9.40
CA PRO A 182 30.85 -16.57 -10.13
C PRO A 182 31.07 -16.78 -11.64
N ILE A 183 29.99 -16.92 -12.41
CA ILE A 183 30.09 -16.96 -13.87
C ILE A 183 30.77 -15.66 -14.29
N ILE A 184 31.88 -15.76 -15.03
CA ILE A 184 32.55 -14.60 -15.63
C ILE A 184 32.08 -14.54 -17.07
N GLY A 185 31.44 -13.43 -17.44
CA GLY A 185 30.97 -13.23 -18.81
C GLY A 185 32.13 -13.10 -19.81
N THR A 186 31.91 -13.52 -21.05
CA THR A 186 32.88 -13.39 -22.15
C THR A 186 32.33 -12.62 -23.35
N SER A 187 31.11 -12.08 -23.26
CA SER A 187 30.50 -11.28 -24.33
C SER A 187 31.18 -9.92 -24.46
N GLU A 188 31.71 -9.61 -25.65
CA GLU A 188 32.24 -8.28 -25.99
C GLU A 188 31.19 -7.35 -26.63
N VAL A 189 29.99 -7.87 -26.90
CA VAL A 189 28.89 -7.09 -27.49
C VAL A 189 28.42 -6.01 -26.51
N LEU A 190 28.61 -4.73 -26.86
CA LEU A 190 28.24 -3.60 -25.99
C LEU A 190 26.73 -3.42 -25.84
N GLU A 191 25.96 -3.61 -26.92
CA GLU A 191 24.52 -3.45 -26.98
C GLU A 191 23.83 -4.82 -27.01
N LYS A 192 23.04 -5.13 -25.99
CA LYS A 192 22.43 -6.46 -25.84
C LYS A 192 21.00 -6.30 -25.35
N ARG A 193 20.03 -6.89 -26.06
CA ARG A 193 18.62 -6.88 -25.65
C ARG A 193 18.42 -7.55 -24.28
N TYR A 194 17.54 -7.00 -23.46
CA TYR A 194 17.19 -7.63 -22.19
C TYR A 194 16.35 -8.88 -22.43
N LEU A 195 16.76 -10.00 -21.84
CA LEU A 195 16.05 -11.27 -21.91
C LEU A 195 15.86 -11.79 -20.49
N ARG A 196 14.63 -12.13 -20.10
CA ARG A 196 14.39 -12.77 -18.79
C ARG A 196 15.04 -14.15 -18.80
N LEU A 197 15.89 -14.42 -17.81
CA LEU A 197 16.56 -15.70 -17.69
C LEU A 197 15.56 -16.75 -17.21
N THR A 198 15.31 -17.75 -18.06
CA THR A 198 14.52 -18.95 -17.74
C THR A 198 15.39 -20.20 -17.57
N ALA A 199 16.70 -20.05 -17.81
CA ALA A 199 17.71 -21.09 -17.75
C ALA A 199 19.02 -20.52 -17.15
N PRO A 200 19.96 -21.38 -16.73
CA PRO A 200 21.28 -20.94 -16.29
C PRO A 200 21.95 -20.03 -17.34
N PRO A 201 22.56 -18.91 -16.91
CA PRO A 201 23.13 -17.95 -17.85
C PRO A 201 24.39 -18.51 -18.52
N ILE A 202 24.48 -18.32 -19.83
CA ILE A 202 25.61 -18.78 -20.65
C ILE A 202 26.70 -17.68 -20.66
N PRO A 203 27.97 -17.99 -20.34
CA PRO A 203 29.05 -17.00 -20.25
C PRO A 203 29.21 -16.12 -21.50
N SER A 204 29.08 -16.71 -22.70
CA SER A 204 29.18 -15.99 -23.98
C SER A 204 28.08 -14.95 -24.21
N ASN A 205 26.99 -15.01 -23.43
CA ASN A 205 25.89 -14.06 -23.49
C ASN A 205 25.97 -13.01 -22.38
N VAL A 206 26.99 -13.01 -21.52
CA VAL A 206 27.12 -12.10 -20.38
C VAL A 206 28.34 -11.21 -20.59
N ARG A 207 28.21 -9.88 -20.47
CA ARG A 207 29.34 -8.95 -20.62
C ARG A 207 30.22 -8.94 -19.36
N PRO A 208 31.55 -9.10 -19.44
CA PRO A 208 32.44 -8.91 -18.29
C PRO A 208 32.53 -7.43 -17.87
N LEU A 209 33.06 -7.18 -16.68
CA LEU A 209 33.09 -5.84 -16.05
C LEU A 209 33.70 -4.74 -16.93
N HIS A 210 34.80 -5.01 -17.65
CA HIS A 210 35.43 -4.01 -18.48
C HIS A 210 34.56 -3.61 -19.69
N ILE A 211 33.82 -4.57 -20.26
CA ILE A 211 32.82 -4.31 -21.31
C ILE A 211 31.62 -3.56 -20.74
N LEU A 212 31.13 -3.94 -19.54
CA LEU A 212 30.04 -3.23 -18.87
C LEU A 212 30.37 -1.74 -18.62
N ARG A 213 31.63 -1.41 -18.31
CA ARG A 213 32.07 -0.02 -18.19
C ARG A 213 31.96 0.73 -19.53
N GLN A 214 32.42 0.12 -20.61
CA GLN A 214 32.30 0.69 -21.96
C GLN A 214 30.83 0.83 -22.38
N THR A 215 29.99 -0.17 -22.06
CA THR A 215 28.54 -0.12 -22.28
C THR A 215 27.93 1.07 -21.54
N LEU A 216 28.24 1.29 -20.26
CA LEU A 216 27.69 2.42 -19.52
C LEU A 216 28.02 3.76 -20.19
N ASP A 217 29.25 3.95 -20.66
CA ASP A 217 29.65 5.17 -21.34
C ASP A 217 28.94 5.35 -22.70
N LEU A 218 28.74 4.26 -23.44
CA LEU A 218 27.94 4.27 -24.66
C LEU A 218 26.49 4.67 -24.36
N LEU A 219 25.86 4.07 -23.35
CA LEU A 219 24.47 4.36 -22.98
C LEU A 219 24.29 5.80 -22.51
N LYS A 220 25.24 6.35 -21.74
CA LYS A 220 25.22 7.76 -21.33
C LYS A 220 25.28 8.70 -22.54
N LYS A 221 26.11 8.39 -23.54
CA LYS A 221 26.20 9.18 -24.78
C LYS A 221 24.92 9.09 -25.61
N LYS A 222 24.38 7.89 -25.80
CA LYS A 222 23.13 7.67 -26.54
C LYS A 222 21.94 8.34 -25.86
N TRP A 223 21.82 8.26 -24.53
CA TRP A 223 20.76 8.96 -23.81
C TRP A 223 20.76 10.46 -24.07
N ARG A 224 21.93 11.09 -23.94
CA ARG A 224 22.09 12.54 -24.17
C ARG A 224 21.81 12.96 -25.61
N LYS A 225 22.11 12.10 -26.59
CA LYS A 225 21.96 12.42 -28.01
C LYS A 225 20.55 12.16 -28.54
N GLU A 226 19.96 11.03 -28.16
CA GLU A 226 18.76 10.49 -28.81
C GLU A 226 17.52 10.54 -27.91
N GLY A 227 17.67 10.55 -26.59
CA GLY A 227 16.53 10.56 -25.66
C GLY A 227 15.59 9.35 -25.74
N ASN A 228 15.99 8.27 -26.43
CA ASN A 228 15.14 7.10 -26.64
C ASN A 228 15.03 6.24 -25.36
N TYR A 229 13.96 6.46 -24.59
CA TYR A 229 13.78 5.78 -23.30
C TYR A 229 13.57 4.27 -23.44
N SER A 230 12.80 3.81 -24.44
CA SER A 230 12.54 2.38 -24.64
C SER A 230 13.83 1.59 -24.84
N TYR A 231 14.71 2.09 -25.71
CA TYR A 231 16.04 1.52 -25.93
C TYR A 231 16.91 1.58 -24.66
N ILE A 232 17.00 2.75 -24.02
CA ILE A 232 17.85 2.92 -22.84
C ILE A 232 17.41 2.02 -21.68
N CYS A 233 16.11 1.94 -21.42
CA CYS A 233 15.53 1.08 -20.40
C CYS A 233 15.87 -0.41 -20.64
N ASP A 234 15.69 -0.89 -21.88
CA ASP A 234 16.08 -2.25 -22.28
C ASP A 234 17.58 -2.51 -22.06
N GLN A 235 18.44 -1.59 -22.48
CA GLN A 235 19.88 -1.75 -22.34
C GLN A 235 20.37 -1.71 -20.88
N PHE A 236 19.82 -0.83 -20.05
CA PHE A 236 20.13 -0.79 -18.61
C PHE A 236 19.59 -2.02 -17.88
N LYS A 237 18.42 -2.57 -18.27
CA LYS A 237 17.93 -3.86 -17.74
C LYS A 237 18.91 -4.99 -18.07
N SER A 238 19.36 -5.07 -19.32
CA SER A 238 20.35 -6.03 -19.77
C SER A 238 21.68 -5.90 -19.01
N MET A 239 22.17 -4.66 -18.82
CA MET A 239 23.42 -4.39 -18.09
C MET A 239 23.32 -4.76 -16.60
N ARG A 240 22.21 -4.40 -15.93
CA ARG A 240 21.93 -4.78 -14.53
C ARG A 240 21.81 -6.28 -14.34
N GLN A 241 21.23 -6.98 -15.32
CA GLN A 241 21.16 -8.44 -15.31
C GLN A 241 22.56 -9.07 -15.36
N ASP A 242 23.42 -8.60 -16.27
CA ASP A 242 24.80 -9.11 -16.37
C ASP A 242 25.58 -8.89 -15.06
N LEU A 243 25.40 -7.74 -14.39
CA LEU A 243 25.98 -7.47 -13.08
C LEU A 243 25.47 -8.45 -12.00
N THR A 244 24.17 -8.72 -12.02
CA THR A 244 23.51 -9.61 -11.05
C THR A 244 23.96 -11.06 -11.21
N VAL A 245 23.98 -11.56 -12.45
CA VAL A 245 24.42 -12.92 -12.79
C VAL A 245 25.86 -13.19 -12.34
N GLN A 246 26.74 -12.22 -12.56
CA GLN A 246 28.15 -12.32 -12.20
C GLN A 246 28.42 -11.98 -10.72
N ARG A 247 27.37 -11.65 -9.96
CA ARG A 247 27.45 -11.24 -8.54
C ARG A 247 28.40 -10.05 -8.30
N ILE A 248 28.49 -9.13 -9.25
CA ILE A 248 29.35 -7.95 -9.15
C ILE A 248 28.64 -6.88 -8.31
N LYS A 249 29.15 -6.66 -7.09
CA LYS A 249 28.64 -5.64 -6.16
C LYS A 249 29.76 -4.69 -5.75
N ASN A 250 29.92 -3.60 -6.50
CA ASN A 250 30.91 -2.55 -6.24
C ASN A 250 30.34 -1.15 -6.57
N ASP A 251 31.14 -0.11 -6.40
CA ASP A 251 30.75 1.28 -6.66
C ASP A 251 30.27 1.52 -8.12
N PHE A 252 30.78 0.72 -9.07
CA PHE A 252 30.31 0.76 -10.46
C PHE A 252 28.88 0.22 -10.57
N THR A 253 28.58 -0.90 -9.91
CA THR A 253 27.20 -1.43 -9.83
C THR A 253 26.26 -0.38 -9.25
N VAL A 254 26.63 0.28 -8.15
CA VAL A 254 25.84 1.37 -7.57
C VAL A 254 25.55 2.45 -8.61
N SER A 255 26.59 2.94 -9.29
CA SER A 255 26.47 3.99 -10.31
C SER A 255 25.51 3.59 -11.45
N VAL A 256 25.55 2.34 -11.91
CA VAL A 256 24.63 1.82 -12.94
C VAL A 256 23.17 1.89 -12.48
N TYR A 257 22.90 1.45 -11.25
CA TYR A 257 21.54 1.46 -10.70
C TYR A 257 21.04 2.88 -10.44
N GLU A 258 21.89 3.78 -9.94
CA GLU A 258 21.51 5.18 -9.71
C GLU A 258 21.18 5.91 -11.00
N ILE A 259 22.02 5.76 -12.04
CA ILE A 259 21.77 6.39 -13.35
C ILE A 259 20.45 5.89 -13.92
N HIS A 260 20.22 4.58 -13.91
CA HIS A 260 18.99 4.02 -14.45
C HIS A 260 17.75 4.48 -13.65
N ALA A 261 17.85 4.56 -12.31
CA ALA A 261 16.78 5.04 -11.48
C ALA A 261 16.43 6.51 -11.77
N ARG A 262 17.44 7.37 -11.98
CA ARG A 262 17.25 8.78 -12.33
C ARG A 262 16.57 8.93 -13.70
N ILE A 263 17.03 8.18 -14.70
CA ILE A 263 16.39 8.17 -16.04
C ILE A 263 14.93 7.70 -15.94
N ALA A 264 14.66 6.66 -15.14
CA ALA A 264 13.30 6.16 -14.94
C ALA A 264 12.39 7.22 -14.27
N LEU A 265 12.90 7.97 -13.29
CA LEU A 265 12.16 9.09 -12.69
C LEU A 265 11.82 10.17 -13.72
N GLU A 266 12.80 10.58 -14.53
CA GLU A 266 12.63 11.61 -15.57
C GLU A 266 11.53 11.23 -16.58
N LYS A 267 11.34 9.93 -16.83
CA LYS A 267 10.33 9.41 -17.77
C LYS A 267 9.06 8.87 -17.09
N GLY A 268 8.91 9.06 -15.78
CA GLY A 268 7.73 8.63 -15.03
C GLY A 268 7.58 7.10 -14.89
N ASP A 269 8.62 6.32 -15.14
CA ASP A 269 8.59 4.86 -14.98
C ASP A 269 8.86 4.45 -13.53
N ILE A 270 7.84 4.62 -12.70
CA ILE A 270 7.87 4.32 -11.27
C ILE A 270 8.17 2.84 -11.00
N GLY A 271 7.76 1.95 -11.91
CA GLY A 271 8.02 0.52 -11.82
C GLY A 271 9.52 0.20 -11.92
N GLU A 272 10.21 0.78 -12.88
CA GLU A 272 11.66 0.61 -13.03
C GLU A 272 12.46 1.35 -11.96
N TYR A 273 12.02 2.55 -11.58
CA TYR A 273 12.60 3.26 -10.45
C TYR A 273 12.56 2.41 -9.17
N ASN A 274 11.39 1.86 -8.82
CA ASN A 274 11.24 1.06 -7.59
C ASN A 274 12.11 -0.23 -7.60
N GLN A 275 12.25 -0.87 -8.77
CA GLN A 275 13.18 -1.98 -8.93
C GLN A 275 14.63 -1.56 -8.67
N CYS A 276 15.06 -0.43 -9.23
CA CYS A 276 16.41 0.09 -9.01
C CYS A 276 16.64 0.47 -7.54
N GLN A 277 15.70 1.21 -6.97
CA GLN A 277 15.73 1.70 -5.59
C GLN A 277 15.81 0.54 -4.58
N THR A 278 15.06 -0.54 -4.81
CA THR A 278 15.12 -1.75 -3.98
C THR A 278 16.51 -2.38 -4.00
N GLN A 279 17.14 -2.48 -5.17
CA GLN A 279 18.50 -3.02 -5.27
C GLN A 279 19.55 -2.07 -4.65
N LEU A 280 19.41 -0.76 -4.84
CA LEU A 280 20.29 0.25 -4.25
C LEU A 280 20.32 0.15 -2.72
N ARG A 281 19.18 -0.11 -2.07
CA ARG A 281 19.13 -0.34 -0.61
C ARG A 281 20.08 -1.47 -0.19
N SER A 282 20.07 -2.59 -0.91
CA SER A 282 20.96 -3.73 -0.62
C SER A 282 22.42 -3.45 -0.97
N LEU A 283 22.69 -2.56 -1.93
CA LEU A 283 24.07 -2.19 -2.28
C LEU A 283 24.66 -1.21 -1.26
N TYR A 284 23.88 -0.23 -0.80
CA TYR A 284 24.33 0.72 0.23
C TYR A 284 24.56 0.05 1.59
N SER A 285 23.81 -1.01 1.93
CA SER A 285 24.08 -1.77 3.16
C SER A 285 25.44 -2.47 3.18
N LEU A 286 26.13 -2.55 2.04
CA LEU A 286 27.51 -3.06 1.94
C LEU A 286 28.57 -1.96 2.14
N GLY A 287 28.18 -0.71 2.41
CA GLY A 287 29.11 0.40 2.57
C GLY A 287 29.72 0.92 1.26
N LEU A 288 29.11 0.58 0.12
CA LEU A 288 29.57 1.04 -1.20
C LEU A 288 29.30 2.53 -1.41
N LYS A 289 30.16 3.20 -2.19
CA LYS A 289 30.04 4.63 -2.47
C LYS A 289 28.85 4.91 -3.39
N GLY A 290 28.21 6.05 -3.19
CA GLY A 290 27.08 6.53 -4.00
C GLY A 290 26.32 7.62 -3.26
N ASN A 291 25.01 7.71 -3.53
CA ASN A 291 24.12 8.77 -3.05
C ASN A 291 23.01 8.22 -2.13
N PRO A 292 23.32 7.55 -1.00
CA PRO A 292 22.32 6.90 -0.16
C PRO A 292 21.29 7.88 0.42
N ILE A 293 21.71 9.12 0.75
CA ILE A 293 20.84 10.17 1.29
C ILE A 293 19.75 10.57 0.29
N GLU A 294 20.15 10.80 -0.96
CA GLU A 294 19.24 11.10 -2.08
C GLU A 294 18.19 10.00 -2.24
N PHE A 295 18.64 8.74 -2.37
CA PHE A 295 17.74 7.61 -2.62
C PHE A 295 16.89 7.21 -1.41
N LYS A 296 17.34 7.49 -0.17
CA LYS A 296 16.51 7.36 1.04
C LYS A 296 15.38 8.39 1.03
N ALA A 297 15.66 9.64 0.67
CA ALA A 297 14.63 10.67 0.51
C ALA A 297 13.60 10.29 -0.56
N TYR A 298 14.07 9.84 -1.73
CA TYR A 298 13.17 9.37 -2.79
C TYR A 298 12.31 8.17 -2.37
N ARG A 299 12.84 7.26 -1.55
CA ARG A 299 12.07 6.14 -1.00
C ARG A 299 10.93 6.60 -0.09
N ILE A 300 11.17 7.63 0.73
CA ILE A 300 10.13 8.24 1.57
C ILE A 300 9.02 8.83 0.70
N LEU A 301 9.38 9.65 -0.31
CA LEU A 301 8.42 10.25 -1.24
C LEU A 301 7.63 9.20 -2.02
N TYR A 302 8.28 8.13 -2.48
CA TYR A 302 7.63 7.00 -3.15
C TYR A 302 6.60 6.29 -2.26
N PHE A 303 6.89 6.10 -0.96
CA PHE A 303 5.92 5.51 -0.05
C PHE A 303 4.78 6.45 0.35
N ILE A 304 4.99 7.76 0.30
CA ILE A 304 3.91 8.75 0.40
C ILE A 304 2.98 8.62 -0.82
N HIS A 305 3.54 8.58 -2.03
CA HIS A 305 2.79 8.41 -3.27
C HIS A 305 1.94 7.13 -3.27
N THR A 306 2.57 5.98 -2.97
CA THR A 306 1.90 4.66 -2.96
C THR A 306 1.07 4.37 -1.71
N ALA A 307 0.91 5.36 -0.82
CA ALA A 307 0.22 5.22 0.47
C ALA A 307 0.68 4.01 1.32
N ASN A 308 1.94 3.59 1.17
CA ASN A 308 2.49 2.44 1.87
C ASN A 308 2.99 2.84 3.26
N ARG A 309 2.08 2.89 4.23
CA ARG A 309 2.38 3.30 5.61
C ARG A 309 3.45 2.43 6.28
N THR A 310 3.36 1.11 6.12
CA THR A 310 4.31 0.18 6.73
C THR A 310 5.71 0.42 6.19
N GLY A 311 5.87 0.45 4.86
CA GLY A 311 7.17 0.72 4.23
C GLY A 311 7.74 2.10 4.58
N LEU A 312 6.87 3.11 4.71
CA LEU A 312 7.26 4.45 5.16
C LEU A 312 7.80 4.43 6.59
N ASN A 313 7.06 3.82 7.52
CA ASN A 313 7.47 3.75 8.93
C ASN A 313 8.75 2.93 9.10
N ASP A 314 8.90 1.81 8.38
CA ASP A 314 10.13 1.01 8.38
C ASP A 314 11.33 1.84 7.89
N THR A 315 11.15 2.57 6.79
CA THR A 315 12.21 3.43 6.24
C THR A 315 12.59 4.55 7.21
N MET A 316 11.62 5.12 7.93
CA MET A 316 11.87 6.16 8.93
C MET A 316 12.57 5.62 10.19
N ALA A 317 12.30 4.37 10.57
CA ALA A 317 12.96 3.70 11.68
C ALA A 317 14.44 3.41 11.35
N ASP A 318 14.74 3.11 10.09
CA ASP A 318 16.10 2.88 9.59
C ASP A 318 16.97 4.17 9.47
N LEU A 319 16.40 5.36 9.67
CA LEU A 319 17.13 6.64 9.56
C LEU A 319 17.86 6.99 10.85
N THR A 320 19.15 7.31 10.72
CA THR A 320 19.93 7.86 11.84
C THR A 320 19.58 9.32 12.10
N ALA A 321 19.96 9.84 13.28
CA ALA A 321 19.74 11.26 13.61
C ALA A 321 20.48 12.20 12.65
N ALA A 322 21.73 11.87 12.28
CA ALA A 322 22.50 12.67 11.33
C ALA A 322 21.84 12.70 9.94
N GLU A 323 21.36 11.55 9.46
CA GLU A 323 20.68 11.48 8.16
C GLU A 323 19.40 12.31 8.11
N LYS A 324 18.69 12.49 9.24
CA LYS A 324 17.47 13.29 9.29
C LYS A 324 17.73 14.79 9.11
N GLU A 325 18.94 15.25 9.38
CA GLU A 325 19.32 16.65 9.19
C GLU A 325 19.77 16.96 7.76
N GLU A 326 20.10 15.94 6.96
CA GLU A 326 20.46 16.10 5.56
C GLU A 326 19.31 16.67 4.74
N LYS A 327 19.59 17.70 3.91
CA LYS A 327 18.58 18.47 3.17
C LYS A 327 17.53 17.60 2.45
N PRO A 328 17.89 16.56 1.66
CA PRO A 328 16.89 15.76 0.95
C PRO A 328 15.95 14.98 1.87
N ILE A 329 16.48 14.38 2.94
CA ILE A 329 15.69 13.58 3.88
C ILE A 329 14.81 14.49 4.74
N LYS A 330 15.38 15.59 5.24
CA LYS A 330 14.65 16.61 6.00
C LYS A 330 13.46 17.15 5.20
N HIS A 331 13.67 17.48 3.93
CA HIS A 331 12.60 17.88 3.01
C HIS A 331 11.51 16.82 2.88
N ALA A 332 11.87 15.56 2.60
CA ALA A 332 10.89 14.48 2.46
C ALA A 332 10.08 14.23 3.74
N LEU A 333 10.70 14.39 4.92
CA LEU A 333 10.01 14.32 6.21
C LEU A 333 9.07 15.50 6.44
N GLN A 334 9.47 16.71 6.02
CA GLN A 334 8.62 17.90 6.05
C GLN A 334 7.42 17.76 5.11
N VAL A 335 7.60 17.19 3.91
CA VAL A 335 6.50 16.88 2.98
C VAL A 335 5.51 15.92 3.64
N ARG A 336 5.99 14.82 4.23
CA ARG A 336 5.14 13.88 4.99
C ARG A 336 4.34 14.60 6.08
N SER A 337 4.99 15.47 6.84
CA SER A 337 4.37 16.21 7.94
C SER A 337 3.30 17.18 7.43
N ALA A 338 3.59 17.98 6.40
CA ALA A 338 2.65 18.92 5.79
C ALA A 338 1.41 18.19 5.26
N LEU A 339 1.60 17.05 4.60
CA LEU A 339 0.50 16.20 4.11
C LEU A 339 -0.30 15.57 5.26
N ALA A 340 0.33 15.11 6.33
CA ALA A 340 -0.40 14.59 7.49
C ALA A 340 -1.26 15.70 8.14
N LEU A 341 -0.68 16.89 8.30
CA LEU A 341 -1.29 18.06 8.94
C LEU A 341 -2.34 18.77 8.07
N GLY A 342 -2.34 18.54 6.76
CA GLY A 342 -3.22 19.30 5.85
C GLY A 342 -2.80 20.70 5.57
N ASN A 343 -1.54 20.99 5.84
CA ASN A 343 -0.95 22.26 5.55
C ASN A 343 -0.59 22.30 4.05
N TYR A 344 -1.59 22.55 3.21
CA TYR A 344 -1.40 22.62 1.75
C TYR A 344 -0.45 23.75 1.37
N HIS A 345 -0.52 24.91 2.04
CA HIS A 345 0.41 26.02 1.88
C HIS A 345 1.87 25.53 2.01
N LYS A 346 2.18 24.87 3.12
CA LYS A 346 3.53 24.36 3.37
C LYS A 346 3.92 23.25 2.39
N PHE A 347 2.97 22.41 2.00
CA PHE A 347 3.22 21.38 0.99
C PHE A 347 3.62 21.99 -0.36
N PHE A 348 2.91 23.00 -0.86
CA PHE A 348 3.23 23.63 -2.14
C PHE A 348 4.51 24.47 -2.08
N GLN A 349 4.84 25.08 -0.93
CA GLN A 349 6.19 25.65 -0.73
C GLN A 349 7.29 24.59 -0.85
N LEU A 350 7.10 23.42 -0.24
CA LEU A 350 8.05 22.32 -0.31
C LEU A 350 8.13 21.73 -1.73
N TYR A 351 7.00 21.67 -2.43
CA TYR A 351 6.95 21.22 -3.83
C TYR A 351 7.83 22.11 -4.73
N LEU A 352 7.75 23.43 -4.59
CA LEU A 352 8.56 24.37 -5.36
C LEU A 352 10.06 24.37 -4.98
N ASP A 353 10.41 24.06 -3.73
CA ASP A 353 11.81 23.92 -3.25
C ASP A 353 12.24 22.44 -3.12
N THR A 354 11.88 21.61 -4.10
CA THR A 354 12.20 20.19 -4.03
C THR A 354 13.67 19.91 -4.41
N PRO A 355 14.46 19.23 -3.56
CA PRO A 355 15.85 18.92 -3.87
C PRO A 355 15.98 17.81 -4.91
N ASN A 356 17.04 17.90 -5.72
CA ASN A 356 17.45 16.91 -6.72
C ASN A 356 16.29 16.56 -7.69
N MET A 357 16.01 15.27 -7.89
CA MET A 357 14.94 14.76 -8.75
C MET A 357 13.67 14.41 -7.96
N GLY A 358 13.52 14.93 -6.73
CA GLY A 358 12.36 14.64 -5.89
C GLY A 358 11.04 15.15 -6.50
N ALA A 359 11.10 16.20 -7.34
CA ALA A 359 9.93 16.80 -7.97
C ALA A 359 9.16 15.77 -8.79
N TYR A 360 9.84 14.93 -9.58
CA TYR A 360 9.22 13.85 -10.35
C TYR A 360 8.42 12.86 -9.49
N LEU A 361 8.76 12.69 -8.20
CA LEU A 361 7.98 11.85 -7.29
C LEU A 361 6.78 12.59 -6.69
N LEU A 362 6.90 13.90 -6.48
CA LEU A 362 5.79 14.73 -6.01
C LEU A 362 4.74 14.93 -7.11
N ASP A 363 5.18 15.11 -8.36
CA ASP A 363 4.32 15.28 -9.54
C ASP A 363 3.28 14.16 -9.66
N MET A 364 3.66 12.94 -9.23
CA MET A 364 2.78 11.76 -9.27
C MET A 364 1.52 11.89 -8.40
N PHE A 365 1.54 12.74 -7.38
CA PHE A 365 0.39 12.96 -6.51
C PHE A 365 0.02 14.43 -6.29
N VAL A 366 0.74 15.38 -6.91
CA VAL A 366 0.48 16.82 -6.74
C VAL A 366 -0.94 17.20 -7.17
N ALA A 367 -1.44 16.62 -8.26
CA ALA A 367 -2.80 16.90 -8.76
C ALA A 367 -3.88 16.51 -7.73
N ARG A 368 -3.71 15.38 -7.05
CA ARG A 368 -4.59 14.93 -5.97
C ARG A 368 -4.56 15.91 -4.78
N GLU A 369 -3.38 16.41 -4.42
CA GLU A 369 -3.25 17.39 -3.34
C GLU A 369 -3.79 18.78 -3.74
N ARG A 370 -3.69 19.17 -5.02
CA ARG A 370 -4.34 20.38 -5.56
C ARG A 370 -5.85 20.31 -5.40
N LEU A 371 -6.48 19.17 -5.71
CA LEU A 371 -7.92 18.97 -5.48
C LEU A 371 -8.29 19.07 -3.99
N ALA A 372 -7.48 18.48 -3.11
CA ALA A 372 -7.71 18.57 -1.67
C ALA A 372 -7.63 20.02 -1.17
N ALA A 373 -6.63 20.77 -1.62
CA ALA A 373 -6.45 22.17 -1.29
C ALA A 373 -7.58 23.04 -1.86
N LEU A 374 -8.00 22.81 -3.10
CA LEU A 374 -9.10 23.53 -3.74
C LEU A 374 -10.43 23.32 -2.99
N CYS A 375 -10.70 22.09 -2.53
CA CYS A 375 -11.85 21.81 -1.65
C CYS A 375 -11.80 22.62 -0.35
N ASN A 376 -10.61 22.77 0.25
CA ASN A 376 -10.44 23.56 1.47
C ASN A 376 -10.62 25.06 1.21
N ILE A 377 -10.11 25.57 0.07
CA ILE A 377 -10.31 26.96 -0.35
C ILE A 377 -11.79 27.24 -0.54
N CYS A 378 -12.53 26.36 -1.23
CA CYS A 378 -13.99 26.49 -1.43
C CYS A 378 -14.78 26.54 -0.12
N LYS A 379 -14.30 25.88 0.94
CA LYS A 379 -14.93 25.88 2.26
C LYS A 379 -14.59 27.13 3.08
N SER A 380 -13.41 27.70 2.88
CA SER A 380 -12.85 28.74 3.76
C SER A 380 -12.99 30.16 3.21
N TYR A 381 -12.95 30.33 1.89
CA TYR A 381 -12.99 31.65 1.25
C TYR A 381 -14.32 31.86 0.53
N LYS A 382 -15.05 32.93 0.89
CA LYS A 382 -16.36 33.31 0.33
C LYS A 382 -16.41 34.83 0.08
N PRO A 383 -17.07 35.32 -0.98
CA PRO A 383 -17.76 34.54 -2.03
C PRO A 383 -16.84 34.08 -3.16
N ASP A 384 -15.67 34.69 -3.33
CA ASP A 384 -14.72 34.39 -4.40
C ASP A 384 -13.28 34.63 -3.94
N VAL A 385 -12.33 34.16 -4.76
CA VAL A 385 -10.89 34.43 -4.62
C VAL A 385 -10.32 34.82 -5.97
N LYS A 386 -9.29 35.67 -6.00
CA LYS A 386 -8.56 35.94 -7.25
C LYS A 386 -7.95 34.64 -7.77
N LEU A 387 -8.05 34.38 -9.07
CA LEU A 387 -7.42 33.19 -9.67
C LEU A 387 -5.92 33.16 -9.37
N ARG A 388 -5.28 34.33 -9.42
CA ARG A 388 -3.87 34.53 -9.06
C ARG A 388 -3.49 33.95 -7.69
N PHE A 389 -4.36 34.09 -6.69
CA PHE A 389 -4.14 33.50 -5.37
C PHE A 389 -4.10 31.98 -5.46
N VAL A 390 -5.03 31.36 -6.20
CA VAL A 390 -5.06 29.90 -6.41
C VAL A 390 -3.80 29.43 -7.14
N THR A 391 -3.36 30.18 -8.16
CA THR A 391 -2.13 29.90 -8.92
C THR A 391 -0.91 29.83 -8.00
N GLU A 392 -0.68 30.88 -7.21
CA GLU A 392 0.48 30.99 -6.33
C GLU A 392 0.41 30.01 -5.16
N GLU A 393 -0.75 29.87 -4.54
CA GLU A 393 -0.95 29.04 -3.35
C GLU A 393 -0.86 27.53 -3.66
N LEU A 394 -1.25 27.11 -4.87
CA LEU A 394 -1.25 25.71 -5.30
C LEU A 394 -0.09 25.36 -6.26
N GLY A 395 0.89 26.25 -6.39
CA GLY A 395 2.12 26.04 -7.16
C GLY A 395 1.85 25.69 -8.62
N PHE A 396 0.94 26.41 -9.28
CA PHE A 396 0.77 26.36 -10.73
C PHE A 396 1.80 27.26 -11.42
N GLU A 397 2.19 26.93 -12.65
CA GLU A 397 3.18 27.72 -13.40
C GLU A 397 2.58 29.03 -13.93
N SER A 398 1.30 29.01 -14.27
CA SER A 398 0.57 30.18 -14.76
C SER A 398 -0.91 30.19 -14.35
N ASP A 399 -1.54 31.36 -14.45
CA ASP A 399 -2.99 31.49 -14.26
C ASP A 399 -3.76 30.67 -15.29
N ALA A 400 -3.19 30.46 -16.49
CA ALA A 400 -3.78 29.59 -17.52
C ALA A 400 -3.81 28.13 -17.06
N ASP A 401 -2.75 27.63 -16.42
CA ASP A 401 -2.72 26.24 -15.91
C ASP A 401 -3.68 26.05 -14.74
N ALA A 402 -3.78 27.05 -13.86
CA ALA A 402 -4.74 27.03 -12.75
C ALA A 402 -6.19 27.04 -13.27
N ALA A 403 -6.49 27.88 -14.27
CA ALA A 403 -7.79 27.89 -14.93
C ALA A 403 -8.07 26.54 -15.62
N GLN A 404 -7.13 26.03 -16.41
CA GLN A 404 -7.29 24.76 -17.11
C GLN A 404 -7.56 23.61 -16.14
N PHE A 405 -6.82 23.56 -15.02
CA PHE A 405 -7.05 22.57 -13.98
C PHE A 405 -8.48 22.65 -13.40
N ILE A 406 -9.00 23.85 -13.17
CA ILE A 406 -10.40 24.04 -12.71
C ILE A 406 -11.39 23.58 -13.78
N ILE A 407 -11.12 23.87 -15.06
CA ILE A 407 -11.95 23.51 -16.21
C ILE A 407 -12.02 21.98 -16.39
N ASP A 408 -10.87 21.31 -16.33
CA ASP A 408 -10.76 19.84 -16.44
C ASP A 408 -11.59 19.11 -15.38
N HIS A 409 -11.86 19.79 -14.25
CA HIS A 409 -12.70 19.29 -13.16
C HIS A 409 -14.11 19.92 -13.17
N SER A 410 -14.63 20.26 -14.35
CA SER A 410 -15.99 20.79 -14.59
C SER A 410 -16.28 22.15 -13.93
N GLY A 411 -15.24 22.93 -13.63
CA GLY A 411 -15.33 24.22 -12.94
C GLY A 411 -15.38 25.46 -13.84
N GLN A 412 -15.56 25.33 -15.16
CA GLN A 412 -15.58 26.47 -16.11
C GLN A 412 -16.52 27.61 -15.67
N HIS A 413 -17.73 27.25 -15.22
CA HIS A 413 -18.76 28.21 -14.77
C HIS A 413 -18.42 28.91 -13.44
N LEU A 414 -17.32 28.52 -12.80
CA LEU A 414 -16.81 29.14 -11.57
C LEU A 414 -15.69 30.14 -11.84
N LEU A 415 -15.28 30.31 -13.10
CA LEU A 415 -14.31 31.32 -13.50
C LEU A 415 -15.06 32.51 -14.12
N GLU A 416 -14.87 33.69 -13.54
CA GLU A 416 -15.49 34.93 -14.00
C GLU A 416 -14.39 35.94 -14.33
N ASP A 417 -14.43 36.45 -15.56
CA ASP A 417 -13.53 37.50 -16.00
C ASP A 417 -14.08 38.86 -15.54
N ARG A 418 -13.31 39.57 -14.71
CA ARG A 418 -13.61 40.93 -14.26
C ARG A 418 -12.55 41.85 -14.82
N SER A 419 -12.88 43.13 -14.97
CA SER A 419 -12.11 44.16 -15.69
C SER A 419 -10.59 44.12 -15.46
N ASP A 420 -10.14 43.79 -14.24
CA ASP A 420 -8.73 43.80 -13.86
C ASP A 420 -8.17 42.41 -13.49
N ASN A 421 -9.01 41.38 -13.36
CA ASN A 421 -8.57 40.05 -12.95
C ASN A 421 -9.64 38.96 -13.16
N ILE A 422 -9.18 37.72 -13.35
CA ILE A 422 -10.04 36.55 -13.28
C ILE A 422 -10.28 36.19 -11.80
N VAL A 423 -11.53 35.90 -11.44
CA VAL A 423 -11.90 35.38 -10.12
C VAL A 423 -12.40 33.95 -10.22
N PHE A 424 -12.12 33.18 -9.17
CA PHE A 424 -12.68 31.87 -8.94
C PHE A 424 -13.79 31.97 -7.89
N LEU A 425 -15.01 31.62 -8.28
CA LEU A 425 -16.23 31.68 -7.48
C LEU A 425 -16.30 30.53 -6.47
N SER A 426 -15.34 30.48 -5.54
CA SER A 426 -15.22 29.49 -4.45
C SER A 426 -16.50 29.35 -3.59
N GLY A 427 -17.31 30.41 -3.55
CA GLY A 427 -18.66 30.46 -2.99
C GLY A 427 -19.62 29.45 -3.61
N LYS A 428 -19.66 29.43 -4.93
CA LYS A 428 -20.61 28.67 -5.77
C LYS A 428 -20.10 27.27 -6.11
N ALA A 429 -18.82 26.98 -5.85
CA ALA A 429 -18.21 25.68 -6.11
C ALA A 429 -18.86 24.51 -5.34
N GLY A 430 -19.57 24.78 -4.24
CA GLY A 430 -20.31 23.77 -3.48
C GLY A 430 -19.45 22.55 -3.12
N GLN A 431 -19.87 21.37 -3.56
CA GLN A 431 -19.13 20.11 -3.43
C GLN A 431 -18.52 19.62 -4.76
N LEU A 432 -18.44 20.48 -5.79
CA LEU A 432 -18.03 20.10 -7.16
C LEU A 432 -16.73 19.29 -7.17
N PHE A 433 -15.69 19.79 -6.48
CA PHE A 433 -14.38 19.15 -6.44
C PHE A 433 -14.27 17.99 -5.45
N GLU A 434 -15.27 17.77 -4.58
CA GLU A 434 -15.22 16.76 -3.52
C GLU A 434 -15.27 15.33 -4.11
N SER A 435 -16.04 15.15 -5.19
CA SER A 435 -16.10 13.89 -5.95
C SER A 435 -14.77 13.60 -6.63
N SER A 436 -14.22 14.56 -7.38
CA SER A 436 -12.91 14.43 -8.04
C SER A 436 -11.78 14.20 -7.03
N ARG A 437 -11.82 14.89 -5.89
CA ARG A 437 -10.89 14.64 -4.78
C ARG A 437 -11.03 13.19 -4.31
N SER A 438 -12.24 12.74 -3.99
CA SER A 438 -12.47 11.38 -3.49
C SER A 438 -11.99 10.31 -4.48
N GLU A 439 -12.16 10.56 -5.78
CA GLU A 439 -11.62 9.74 -6.85
C GLU A 439 -10.09 9.73 -6.91
N ALA A 440 -9.46 10.91 -6.85
CA ALA A 440 -8.01 11.03 -6.90
C ALA A 440 -7.30 10.39 -5.69
N PHE A 441 -7.99 10.25 -4.55
CA PHE A 441 -7.51 9.53 -3.37
C PHE A 441 -7.88 8.04 -3.37
N ARG A 442 -8.51 7.51 -4.42
CA ARG A 442 -8.65 6.05 -4.60
C ARG A 442 -7.27 5.42 -4.74
N LYS A 443 -7.14 4.22 -4.19
CA LYS A 443 -5.86 3.60 -3.85
C LYS A 443 -5.00 3.32 -5.06
N VAL A 444 -3.82 3.93 -5.08
CA VAL A 444 -2.75 3.60 -6.02
C VAL A 444 -2.07 2.29 -5.59
N ASP A 445 -2.04 1.29 -6.47
CA ASP A 445 -1.26 0.05 -6.33
C ASP A 445 0.24 0.36 -6.11
N ILE A 446 0.97 -0.62 -5.57
CA ILE A 446 2.43 -0.65 -5.40
C ILE A 446 3.15 -0.35 -6.73
N LYS A 447 2.52 -0.60 -7.88
CA LYS A 447 3.04 -0.24 -9.21
C LYS A 447 2.71 1.18 -9.70
N GLY A 448 1.98 1.99 -8.93
CA GLY A 448 1.59 3.32 -9.35
C GLY A 448 0.31 3.39 -10.19
N GLN A 449 -0.51 2.34 -10.21
CA GLN A 449 -1.79 2.31 -10.94
C GLN A 449 -2.95 2.60 -9.99
N ILE A 450 -3.87 3.50 -10.38
CA ILE A 450 -5.09 3.81 -9.62
C ILE A 450 -6.07 2.62 -9.66
#